data_AF-A0A7X6Q9N2-F1
#
_entry.id   AF-A0A7X6Q9N2-F1
#
_cell.length_a   1.000
_cell.length_b   1.000
_cell.length_c   1.000
_cell.angle_alpha   90.00
_cell.angle_beta   90.00
_cell.angle_gamma   90.00
#
_symmetry.space_group_name_H-M   'P 1'
#
loop_
_entity.id
_entity.type
_entity.pdbx_description
1 polymer ?
#
loop_
_entity_poly.entity_id
_entity_poly.type
_entity_poly.pdbx_seq_one_letter_code
_entity_poly.pdbx_strand_id
1 'polypeptide(L)'
;TVQAGLIAIFVGLGLVFIFMLVVYKGSGIYADIALLFNLVIMLAILSAFNLTLTLTSIAGLVLTVGMAVDANVIILERIKEELAVGKSEAASVKAGFAKAFWTIMDANVTTIIAALVLSQLGSGAVKGFANTLAVGIVSSMFNALFVVKLMYDTALSRKNPRLSLGWRRR
;
A
#
# COMPACT_ATOMS: atom_id res chain seq x y z
N THR A 1 6.58 26.24 -2.49
CA THR A 1 6.46 25.21 -3.55
C THR A 1 6.61 23.81 -2.98
N VAL A 2 7.70 23.48 -2.26
CA VAL A 2 7.88 22.17 -1.58
C VAL A 2 6.98 22.00 -0.35
N GLN A 3 6.81 23.05 0.46
CA GLN A 3 5.94 23.01 1.65
C GLN A 3 4.46 22.72 1.31
N ALA A 4 3.94 23.29 0.22
CA ALA A 4 2.58 22.99 -0.25
C ALA A 4 2.43 21.52 -0.67
N GLY A 5 3.46 20.94 -1.30
CA GLY A 5 3.49 19.51 -1.63
C GLY A 5 3.51 18.61 -0.40
N LEU A 6 4.26 18.98 0.64
CA LEU A 6 4.24 18.27 1.92
C LEU A 6 2.87 18.37 2.60
N ILE A 7 2.24 19.55 2.61
CA ILE A 7 0.89 19.73 3.15
C ILE A 7 -0.11 18.88 2.38
N ALA A 8 -0.03 18.82 1.05
CA ALA A 8 -0.88 17.96 0.23
C ALA A 8 -0.73 16.48 0.58
N ILE A 9 0.50 16.01 0.85
CA ILE A 9 0.75 14.63 1.33
C ILE A 9 0.07 14.42 2.68
N PHE A 10 0.27 15.30 3.65
CA PHE A 10 -0.32 15.14 4.99
C PHE A 10 -1.84 15.18 4.99
N VAL A 11 -2.44 16.09 4.20
CA VAL A 11 -3.90 16.17 4.03
C VAL A 11 -4.42 14.92 3.33
N GLY A 12 -3.73 14.45 2.28
CA GLY A 12 -4.07 13.21 1.58
C GLY A 12 -4.00 11.98 2.49
N LEU A 13 -2.92 11.83 3.27
CA LEU A 13 -2.80 10.77 4.27
C LEU A 13 -3.89 10.84 5.33
N GLY A 14 -4.21 12.04 5.83
CA GLY A 14 -5.28 12.22 6.79
C GLY A 14 -6.64 11.78 6.25
N LEU A 15 -6.97 12.14 5.00
CA LEU A 15 -8.19 11.70 4.32
C LEU A 15 -8.24 10.18 4.14
N VAL A 16 -7.10 9.57 3.75
CA VAL A 16 -6.98 8.11 3.62
C VAL A 16 -7.20 7.42 4.96
N PHE A 17 -6.57 7.88 6.05
CA PHE A 17 -6.77 7.30 7.38
C PHE A 17 -8.23 7.39 7.82
N ILE A 18 -8.87 8.54 7.62
CA ILE A 18 -10.30 8.69 7.92
C ILE A 18 -11.12 7.70 7.11
N PHE A 19 -10.86 7.60 5.80
CA PHE A 19 -11.56 6.66 4.93
C PHE A 19 -11.41 5.21 5.37
N MET A 20 -10.18 4.77 5.68
CA MET A 20 -9.88 3.40 6.11
C MET A 20 -10.53 3.07 7.46
N LEU A 21 -10.52 4.01 8.41
CA LEU A 21 -11.16 3.82 9.72
C LEU A 21 -12.69 3.76 9.61
N VAL A 22 -13.31 4.59 8.76
CA VAL A 22 -14.76 4.64 8.57
C VAL A 22 -15.27 3.37 7.86
N VAL A 23 -14.59 2.93 6.80
CA VAL A 23 -15.05 1.81 5.96
C VAL A 23 -14.64 0.45 6.56
N TYR A 24 -13.40 0.30 7.03
CA TYR A 24 -12.82 -0.98 7.43
C TYR A 24 -12.67 -1.18 8.96
N LYS A 25 -13.04 -0.19 9.78
CA LYS A 25 -13.05 -0.25 11.26
C LYS A 25 -11.73 -0.82 11.82
N GLY A 26 -11.77 -1.92 12.59
CA GLY A 26 -10.60 -2.51 13.24
C GLY A 26 -9.54 -3.10 12.30
N SER A 27 -9.92 -3.45 11.07
CA SER A 27 -8.97 -3.89 10.03
C SER A 27 -8.25 -2.68 9.38
N GLY A 28 -8.89 -1.51 9.41
CA GLY A 28 -8.31 -0.24 8.95
C GLY A 28 -7.04 0.14 9.73
N ILE A 29 -6.98 -0.13 11.04
CA ILE A 29 -5.80 0.17 11.87
C ILE A 29 -4.55 -0.58 11.37
N TYR A 30 -4.69 -1.85 10.96
CA TYR A 30 -3.56 -2.62 10.41
C TYR A 30 -3.13 -2.07 9.05
N ALA A 31 -4.08 -1.63 8.22
CA ALA A 31 -3.79 -1.01 6.93
C ALA A 31 -3.10 0.35 7.09
N ASP A 32 -3.50 1.14 8.10
CA ASP A 32 -2.91 2.45 8.40
C ASP A 32 -1.47 2.32 8.90
N ILE A 33 -1.21 1.35 9.79
CA ILE A 33 0.15 1.03 10.24
C ILE A 33 1.02 0.59 9.06
N ALA A 34 0.49 -0.27 8.18
CA ALA A 34 1.19 -0.69 6.98
C ALA A 34 1.46 0.50 6.04
N LEU A 35 0.53 1.44 5.90
CA LEU A 35 0.71 2.64 5.08
C LEU A 35 1.83 3.53 5.63
N LEU A 36 1.86 3.76 6.95
CA LEU A 36 2.93 4.51 7.61
C LEU A 36 4.28 3.83 7.41
N PHE A 37 4.34 2.51 7.59
CA PHE A 37 5.56 1.76 7.40
C PHE A 37 6.08 1.84 5.95
N ASN A 38 5.17 1.75 4.96
CA ASN A 38 5.52 1.95 3.56
C ASN A 38 6.09 3.35 3.29
N LEU A 39 5.49 4.38 3.88
CA LEU A 39 5.95 5.76 3.71
C LEU A 39 7.36 5.96 4.29
N VAL A 40 7.63 5.36 5.46
CA VAL A 40 8.98 5.39 6.07
C VAL A 40 10.00 4.67 5.18
N ILE A 41 9.69 3.46 4.70
CA ILE A 41 10.59 2.71 3.80
C ILE A 41 10.88 3.51 2.54
N MET A 42 9.84 4.03 1.90
CA MET A 42 9.97 4.81 0.67
C MET A 42 10.86 6.04 0.86
N LEU A 43 10.65 6.82 1.94
CA LEU A 43 11.49 7.97 2.26
C LEU A 43 12.93 7.56 2.59
N ALA A 44 13.13 6.46 3.31
CA ALA A 44 14.45 5.93 3.62
C ALA A 44 15.22 5.55 2.35
N ILE A 45 14.56 4.87 1.41
CA ILE A 45 15.16 4.50 0.12
C ILE A 45 15.49 5.77 -0.69
N LEU A 46 14.56 6.71 -0.84
CA LEU A 46 14.83 7.96 -1.57
C LEU A 46 16.01 8.74 -0.98
N SER A 47 16.10 8.80 0.36
CA SER A 47 17.21 9.43 1.07
C SER A 47 18.53 8.68 0.85
N ALA A 48 18.51 7.34 0.85
CA ALA A 48 19.71 6.53 0.62
C ALA A 48 20.28 6.70 -0.80
N PHE A 49 19.41 6.90 -1.79
CA PHE A 49 19.81 7.15 -3.18
C PHE A 49 20.11 8.64 -3.48
N ASN A 50 20.10 9.52 -2.47
CA ASN A 50 20.27 10.98 -2.62
C ASN A 50 19.34 11.60 -3.68
N LEU A 51 18.15 11.03 -3.86
CA LEU A 51 17.17 11.54 -4.82
C LEU A 51 16.57 12.83 -4.28
N THR A 52 16.70 13.90 -5.07
CA THR A 52 16.21 15.21 -4.66
C THR A 52 14.68 15.23 -4.61
N LEU A 53 14.13 15.69 -3.48
CA LEU A 53 12.70 15.96 -3.32
C LEU A 53 12.31 17.23 -4.07
N THR A 54 12.12 17.08 -5.37
CA THR A 54 11.56 18.12 -6.23
C THR A 54 10.03 18.00 -6.28
N LEU A 55 9.36 18.97 -6.90
CA LEU A 55 7.90 18.94 -7.07
C LEU A 55 7.43 17.68 -7.80
N THR A 56 8.19 17.21 -8.80
CA THR A 56 7.84 16.00 -9.56
C THR A 56 8.13 14.72 -8.77
N SER A 57 9.17 14.68 -7.95
CA SER A 57 9.39 13.58 -7.01
C SER A 57 8.24 13.50 -5.99
N ILE A 58 7.75 14.64 -5.48
CA ILE A 58 6.59 14.70 -4.57
C ILE A 58 5.31 14.17 -5.24
N ALA A 59 5.09 14.48 -6.52
CA ALA A 59 3.97 13.91 -7.26
C ALA A 59 4.06 12.38 -7.36
N GLY A 60 5.27 11.83 -7.56
CA GLY A 60 5.53 10.39 -7.53
C GLY A 60 5.20 9.77 -6.16
N LEU A 61 5.62 10.43 -5.07
CA LEU A 61 5.31 10.00 -3.70
C LEU A 61 3.80 9.91 -3.45
N VAL A 62 3.04 10.94 -3.83
CA VAL A 62 1.58 10.96 -3.65
C VAL A 62 0.91 9.82 -4.43
N LEU A 63 1.35 9.58 -5.66
CA LEU A 63 0.84 8.49 -6.48
C LEU A 63 1.14 7.13 -5.85
N THR A 64 2.35 6.92 -5.31
CA THR A 64 2.69 5.69 -4.59
C THR A 64 1.84 5.49 -3.35
N VAL A 65 1.56 6.55 -2.57
CA VAL A 65 0.68 6.44 -1.40
C VAL A 65 -0.70 5.95 -1.83
N GLY A 66 -1.27 6.49 -2.92
CA GLY A 66 -2.54 6.01 -3.48
C GLY A 66 -2.51 4.53 -3.87
N MET A 67 -1.46 4.08 -4.56
CA MET A 67 -1.30 2.67 -4.94
C MET A 67 -1.10 1.74 -3.73
N ALA A 68 -0.46 2.22 -2.67
CA ALA A 68 -0.30 1.45 -1.44
C ALA A 68 -1.63 1.24 -0.70
N VAL A 69 -2.50 2.25 -0.72
CA VAL A 69 -3.86 2.15 -0.16
C VAL A 69 -4.71 1.20 -0.99
N ASP A 70 -4.65 1.33 -2.32
CA ASP A 70 -5.36 0.45 -3.26
C ASP A 70 -5.00 -1.03 -3.04
N ALA A 71 -3.70 -1.35 -2.97
CA ALA A 71 -3.24 -2.71 -2.70
C ALA A 71 -3.76 -3.25 -1.35
N ASN A 72 -3.75 -2.42 -0.30
CA ASN A 72 -4.29 -2.80 1.00
C ASN A 72 -5.80 -3.09 0.94
N VAL A 73 -6.57 -2.24 0.25
CA VAL A 73 -8.02 -2.43 0.06
C VAL A 73 -8.31 -3.72 -0.72
N ILE A 74 -7.60 -3.98 -1.81
CA ILE A 74 -7.77 -5.21 -2.62
C ILE A 74 -7.56 -6.47 -1.77
N ILE A 75 -6.53 -6.48 -0.90
CA ILE A 75 -6.29 -7.61 0.02
C ILE A 75 -7.50 -7.81 0.95
N LEU A 76 -7.99 -6.74 1.57
CA LEU A 76 -9.12 -6.81 2.51
C LEU A 76 -10.40 -7.28 1.83
N GLU A 77 -10.69 -6.77 0.64
CA GLU A 77 -11.85 -7.19 -0.14
C GLU A 77 -11.75 -8.64 -0.54
N ARG A 78 -10.58 -9.11 -1.00
CA ARG A 78 -10.41 -10.51 -1.37
C ARG A 78 -10.54 -11.45 -0.18
N ILE A 79 -10.04 -11.08 0.99
CA ILE A 79 -10.25 -11.84 2.23
C ILE A 79 -11.74 -11.89 2.57
N LYS A 80 -12.46 -10.76 2.43
CA LYS A 80 -13.89 -10.66 2.69
C LYS A 80 -14.71 -11.53 1.74
N GLU A 81 -14.37 -11.58 0.46
CA GLU A 81 -15.01 -12.47 -0.50
C GLU A 81 -14.83 -13.95 -0.13
N GLU A 82 -13.62 -14.36 0.28
CA GLU A 82 -13.37 -15.74 0.70
C GLU A 82 -14.11 -16.11 1.99
N LEU A 83 -14.26 -15.15 2.92
CA LEU A 83 -15.08 -15.31 4.13
C LEU A 83 -16.57 -15.46 3.79
N ALA A 84 -17.08 -14.72 2.81
CA ALA A 84 -18.48 -14.79 2.38
C ALA A 84 -18.84 -16.13 1.73
N VAL A 85 -17.84 -16.82 1.15
CA VAL A 85 -17.98 -18.19 0.60
C VAL A 85 -18.01 -19.26 1.72
N GLY A 86 -17.88 -18.87 2.99
CA GLY A 86 -18.03 -19.76 4.14
C GLY A 86 -16.75 -20.51 4.56
N LYS A 87 -15.58 -20.07 4.07
CA LYS A 87 -14.29 -20.63 4.50
C LYS A 87 -13.95 -20.19 5.93
N SER A 88 -13.17 -21.00 6.64
CA SER A 88 -12.65 -20.61 7.95
C SER A 88 -11.79 -19.34 7.86
N GLU A 89 -11.68 -18.58 8.95
CA GLU A 89 -10.92 -17.32 8.96
C GLU A 89 -9.48 -17.50 8.44
N ALA A 90 -8.81 -18.57 8.86
CA ALA A 90 -7.46 -18.91 8.41
C ALA A 90 -7.37 -19.27 6.93
N ALA A 91 -8.33 -20.06 6.44
CA ALA A 91 -8.36 -20.45 5.04
C ALA A 91 -8.68 -19.25 4.13
N SER A 92 -9.55 -18.34 4.61
CA SER A 92 -9.95 -17.13 3.87
C SER A 92 -8.82 -16.13 3.75
N VAL A 93 -8.04 -15.93 4.82
CA VAL A 93 -6.83 -15.08 4.76
C VAL A 93 -5.83 -15.65 3.76
N LYS A 94 -5.50 -16.94 3.87
CA LYS A 94 -4.54 -17.58 2.95
C LYS A 94 -4.99 -17.53 1.49
N ALA A 95 -6.27 -17.81 1.21
CA ALA A 95 -6.82 -17.77 -0.13
C ALA A 95 -6.94 -16.33 -0.67
N GLY A 96 -7.31 -15.39 0.19
CA GLY A 96 -7.41 -13.96 -0.12
C GLY A 96 -6.07 -13.40 -0.55
N PHE A 97 -5.00 -13.65 0.23
CA PHE A 97 -3.64 -13.24 -0.12
C PHE A 97 -3.14 -13.88 -1.42
N ALA A 98 -3.40 -15.18 -1.65
CA ALA A 98 -2.97 -15.84 -2.87
C ALA A 98 -3.60 -15.23 -4.14
N LYS A 99 -4.87 -14.83 -4.06
CA LYS A 99 -5.57 -14.21 -5.18
C LYS A 99 -5.22 -12.73 -5.33
N ALA A 100 -5.16 -11.98 -4.24
CA ALA A 100 -4.74 -10.58 -4.24
C ALA A 100 -3.28 -10.43 -4.73
N PHE A 101 -2.41 -11.40 -4.45
CA PHE A 101 -1.02 -11.40 -4.92
C PHE A 101 -0.94 -11.22 -6.44
N TRP A 102 -1.65 -12.05 -7.22
CA TRP A 102 -1.60 -11.97 -8.69
C TRP A 102 -2.16 -10.64 -9.21
N THR A 103 -3.28 -10.19 -8.66
CA THR A 103 -3.88 -8.89 -9.03
C THR A 103 -2.92 -7.72 -8.76
N ILE A 104 -2.25 -7.71 -7.59
CA ILE A 104 -1.30 -6.67 -7.22
C ILE A 104 -0.03 -6.76 -8.08
N MET A 105 0.46 -7.97 -8.38
CA MET A 105 1.62 -8.14 -9.25
C MET A 105 1.34 -7.62 -10.65
N ASP A 106 0.22 -7.98 -11.27
CA ASP A 106 -0.10 -7.53 -12.63
C ASP A 106 -0.26 -6.00 -12.71
N ALA A 107 -0.94 -5.40 -11.73
CA ALA A 107 -1.10 -3.95 -11.64
C ALA A 107 0.23 -3.21 -11.47
N ASN A 108 1.15 -3.74 -10.65
CA ASN A 108 2.43 -3.08 -10.42
C ASN A 108 3.45 -3.34 -11.52
N VAL A 109 3.46 -4.52 -12.15
CA VAL A 109 4.38 -4.85 -13.26
C VAL A 109 4.17 -3.90 -14.44
N THR A 110 2.91 -3.66 -14.83
CA THR A 110 2.59 -2.69 -15.90
C THR A 110 3.09 -1.29 -15.56
N THR A 111 2.94 -0.88 -14.29
CA THR A 111 3.40 0.42 -13.81
C THR A 111 4.93 0.52 -13.74
N ILE A 112 5.64 -0.57 -13.40
CA ILE A 112 7.12 -0.64 -13.46
C ILE A 112 7.59 -0.47 -14.90
N ILE A 113 6.94 -1.12 -15.87
CA ILE A 113 7.28 -0.94 -17.29
C ILE A 113 7.13 0.53 -17.70
N ALA A 114 6.02 1.17 -17.31
CA ALA A 114 5.82 2.60 -17.57
C ALA A 114 6.91 3.46 -16.89
N ALA A 115 7.25 3.17 -15.63
CA ALA A 115 8.31 3.87 -14.90
C ALA A 115 9.68 3.73 -15.60
N LEU A 116 10.01 2.53 -16.09
CA LEU A 116 11.25 2.27 -16.81
C LEU A 116 11.31 3.08 -18.11
N VAL A 117 10.25 3.06 -18.91
CA VAL A 117 10.15 3.86 -20.14
C VAL A 117 10.28 5.35 -19.84
N LEU A 118 9.60 5.86 -18.82
CA LEU A 118 9.68 7.26 -18.39
C LEU A 118 11.07 7.63 -17.86
N SER A 119 11.79 6.70 -17.22
CA SER A 119 13.15 6.96 -16.72
C SER A 119 14.18 7.05 -17.85
N GLN A 120 13.98 6.31 -18.95
CA GLN A 120 14.87 6.24 -20.09
C GLN A 120 14.60 7.35 -21.12
N LEU A 121 13.32 7.60 -21.42
CA LEU A 121 12.90 8.60 -22.40
C LEU A 121 12.62 9.97 -21.79
N GLY A 122 12.37 10.04 -20.48
CA GLY A 122 12.08 11.29 -19.78
C GLY A 122 13.32 12.13 -19.49
N SER A 123 13.20 13.45 -19.61
CA SER A 123 14.25 14.41 -19.28
C SER A 123 13.91 15.23 -18.02
N GLY A 124 14.94 15.68 -17.31
CA GLY A 124 14.86 16.59 -16.16
C GLY A 124 13.86 16.18 -15.09
N ALA A 125 12.67 16.78 -15.16
CA ALA A 125 11.60 16.62 -14.17
C ALA A 125 10.89 15.25 -14.24
N VAL A 126 10.74 14.68 -15.44
CA VAL A 126 10.07 13.38 -15.66
C VAL A 126 10.91 12.23 -15.11
N LYS A 127 12.24 12.34 -15.20
CA LYS A 127 13.16 11.34 -14.66
C LYS A 127 13.10 11.27 -13.12
N GLY A 128 12.97 12.42 -12.45
CA GLY A 128 12.76 12.47 -10.99
C GLY A 128 11.45 11.82 -10.54
N PHE A 129 10.37 12.06 -11.30
CA PHE A 129 9.09 11.37 -11.10
C PHE A 129 9.22 9.86 -11.30
N ALA A 130 9.80 9.42 -12.41
CA ALA A 130 9.96 8.01 -12.75
C ALA A 130 10.77 7.23 -11.71
N ASN A 131 11.87 7.82 -11.22
CA ASN A 131 12.69 7.20 -10.17
C ASN A 131 11.91 7.04 -8.86
N THR A 132 11.15 8.08 -8.48
CA THR A 132 10.34 8.04 -7.26
C THR A 132 9.22 7.01 -7.38
N LEU A 133 8.58 6.95 -8.55
CA LEU A 133 7.54 5.97 -8.85
C LEU A 133 8.09 4.54 -8.77
N ALA A 134 9.25 4.27 -9.37
CA ALA A 134 9.87 2.95 -9.36
C ALA A 134 10.21 2.49 -7.93
N VAL A 135 10.85 3.35 -7.13
CA VAL A 135 11.14 3.09 -5.71
C VAL A 135 9.84 2.84 -4.94
N GLY A 136 8.83 3.67 -5.19
CA GLY A 136 7.56 3.59 -4.51
C GLY A 136 6.80 2.30 -4.79
N ILE A 137 6.77 1.83 -6.04
CA ILE A 137 6.13 0.56 -6.41
C ILE A 137 6.82 -0.62 -5.72
N VAL A 138 8.15 -0.68 -5.76
CA VAL A 138 8.90 -1.77 -5.12
C VAL A 138 8.66 -1.80 -3.61
N SER A 139 8.72 -0.63 -2.96
CA SER A 139 8.43 -0.50 -1.52
C SER A 139 6.99 -0.92 -1.21
N SER A 140 6.03 -0.45 -2.00
CA SER A 140 4.59 -0.73 -1.80
C SER A 140 4.28 -2.21 -1.98
N MET A 141 4.79 -2.85 -3.04
CA MET A 141 4.64 -4.29 -3.28
C MET A 141 5.26 -5.09 -2.13
N PHE A 142 6.47 -4.73 -1.67
CA PHE A 142 7.10 -5.39 -0.54
C PHE A 142 6.24 -5.26 0.72
N ASN A 143 5.75 -4.07 1.02
CA ASN A 143 4.93 -3.83 2.19
C ASN A 143 3.60 -4.62 2.14
N ALA A 144 2.87 -4.55 1.03
CA ALA A 144 1.59 -5.24 0.87
C ALA A 144 1.73 -6.77 0.89
N LEU A 145 2.78 -7.32 0.26
CA LEU A 145 2.94 -8.76 0.13
C LEU A 145 3.65 -9.44 1.30
N PHE A 146 4.61 -8.75 1.92
CA PHE A 146 5.38 -9.32 3.03
C PHE A 146 4.93 -8.78 4.38
N VAL A 147 4.90 -7.46 4.57
CA VAL A 147 4.64 -6.85 5.88
C VAL A 147 3.19 -7.08 6.30
N VAL A 148 2.23 -6.75 5.43
CA VAL A 148 0.80 -6.94 5.71
C VAL A 148 0.51 -8.43 5.91
N LYS A 149 1.05 -9.30 5.05
CA LYS A 149 0.90 -10.74 5.20
C LYS A 149 1.44 -11.26 6.54
N LEU A 150 2.64 -10.85 6.95
CA LEU A 150 3.21 -11.18 8.26
C LEU A 150 2.36 -10.68 9.42
N MET A 151 1.81 -9.48 9.32
CA MET A 151 0.91 -8.92 10.34
C MET A 151 -0.36 -9.77 10.48
N TYR A 152 -0.97 -10.19 9.37
CA TYR A 152 -2.16 -11.05 9.37
C TYR A 152 -1.86 -12.48 9.84
N ASP A 153 -0.75 -13.09 9.38
CA ASP A 153 -0.33 -14.43 9.82
C ASP A 153 -0.03 -14.44 11.33
N THR A 154 0.65 -13.41 11.85
CA THR A 154 0.94 -13.28 13.29
C THR A 154 -0.33 -13.03 14.12
N ALA A 155 -1.26 -12.23 13.60
CA ALA A 155 -2.55 -11.99 14.25
C ALA A 155 -3.37 -13.28 14.36
N LEU A 156 -3.28 -14.16 13.35
CA LEU A 156 -3.94 -15.47 13.35
C LEU A 156 -3.29 -16.51 14.26
N SER A 157 -1.96 -16.48 14.40
CA SER A 157 -1.23 -17.40 15.29
C SER A 157 -1.42 -17.10 16.79
N ARG A 158 -1.89 -15.90 17.18
CA ARG A 158 -2.26 -15.65 18.57
C ARG A 158 -3.58 -16.35 18.90
N LYS A 159 -3.49 -17.31 19.82
CA LYS A 159 -4.48 -18.29 20.36
C LYS A 159 -5.82 -17.73 20.92
N ASN A 160 -6.22 -16.53 20.54
CA ASN A 160 -7.50 -15.92 20.86
C ASN A 160 -7.95 -15.07 19.65
N PRO A 161 -8.71 -15.64 18.70
CA PRO A 161 -9.13 -14.93 17.50
C PRO A 161 -10.29 -14.02 17.88
N ARG A 162 -9.96 -12.92 18.57
CA ARG A 162 -10.71 -11.69 18.43
C ARG A 162 -9.89 -10.80 17.51
N LEU A 163 -9.68 -11.27 16.28
CA LEU A 163 -9.62 -10.32 15.18
C LEU A 163 -10.94 -9.56 15.29
N SER A 164 -10.86 -8.33 15.77
CA SER A 164 -11.92 -7.34 15.63
C SER A 164 -12.03 -6.97 14.14
N LEU A 165 -12.22 -7.97 13.28
CA LEU A 165 -13.07 -7.84 12.12
C LEU A 165 -14.42 -7.44 12.71
N GLY A 166 -14.65 -6.13 12.85
CA GLY A 166 -15.85 -5.52 13.44
C GLY A 166 -17.12 -5.75 12.60
N TRP A 167 -17.18 -6.91 11.95
CA TRP A 167 -18.10 -7.32 10.91
C TRP A 167 -18.80 -8.64 11.23
N ARG A 168 -18.66 -9.16 12.46
CA ARG A 168 -19.60 -10.14 13.00
C ARG A 168 -20.90 -9.42 13.39
N ARG A 169 -21.67 -8.93 12.42
CA ARG A 169 -23.07 -8.56 12.59
C ARG A 169 -23.90 -8.92 11.35
N ARG A 170 -24.62 -10.03 11.55
CA ARG A 170 -25.81 -10.55 10.85
C ARG A 170 -25.60 -11.10 9.45
#